data_AF-I3WBA5-F1
#
_entry.id   AF-I3WBA5-F1
#
_cell.length_a   1.000
_cell.length_b   1.000
_cell.length_c   1.000
_cell.angle_alpha   90.00
_cell.angle_beta   90.00
_cell.angle_gamma   90.00
#
_symmetry.space_group_name_H-M   'P 1'
#
loop_
_entity.id
_entity.type
_entity.pdbx_description
1 polymer ?
#
loop_
_entity_poly.entity_id
_entity_poly.type
_entity_poly.pdbx_seq_one_letter_code
_entity_poly.pdbx_strand_id
1 'polypeptide(L)'
;VSLVLRTVAAPPADLPGLTISPGPRPASESARYPVLWTVEHLASAADGGTLRSHIQYQSGLLRDDTVVRLAQQYEVVLSLLLKDPDLRVQDLPLQ
;
A
#
# COMPACT_ATOMS: atom_id res chain seq x y z
N VAL A 1 11.53 -10.84 1.83
CA VAL A 1 10.50 -9.84 1.48
C VAL A 1 9.27 -10.60 1.03
N SER A 2 8.07 -10.21 1.48
CA SER A 2 6.80 -10.80 1.05
C SER A 2 5.84 -9.71 0.58
N LEU A 3 5.15 -9.95 -0.54
CA LEU A 3 4.15 -9.05 -1.13
C LEU A 3 2.81 -9.80 -1.25
N VAL A 4 1.75 -9.17 -0.75
CA VAL A 4 0.38 -9.68 -0.83
C VAL A 4 -0.48 -8.63 -1.53
N LEU A 5 -1.07 -9.02 -2.65
CA LEU A 5 -2.04 -8.22 -3.40
C LEU A 5 -3.42 -8.86 -3.22
N ARG A 6 -4.39 -8.08 -2.76
CA ARG A 6 -5.78 -8.54 -2.63
C ARG A 6 -6.77 -7.49 -3.10
N THR A 7 -7.82 -7.93 -3.77
CA THR A 7 -8.99 -7.08 -4.03
C THR A 7 -10.00 -7.31 -2.92
N VAL A 8 -10.51 -6.22 -2.35
CA VAL A 8 -11.47 -6.25 -1.26
C VAL A 8 -12.64 -5.36 -1.68
N ALA A 9 -13.87 -5.83 -1.53
CA ALA A 9 -15.03 -4.98 -1.73
C ALA A 9 -14.93 -3.78 -0.76
N ALA A 10 -15.14 -2.56 -1.26
CA ALA A 10 -15.24 -1.42 -0.37
C ALA A 10 -16.41 -1.65 0.61
N PRO A 11 -16.22 -1.41 1.91
CA PRO A 11 -17.33 -1.48 2.85
C PRO A 11 -18.40 -0.46 2.43
N PRO A 12 -19.70 -0.76 2.62
CA PRO A 12 -20.75 0.20 2.33
C PRO A 12 -20.51 1.44 3.19
N ALA A 13 -20.19 2.56 2.54
CA ALA A 13 -19.90 3.83 3.21
C ALA A 13 -21.16 4.53 3.74
N ASP A 14 -22.33 4.10 3.27
CA ASP A 14 -23.61 4.79 3.48
C ASP A 14 -24.47 4.00 4.48
N LEU A 15 -24.12 4.13 5.77
CA LEU A 15 -25.06 3.84 6.84
C LEU A 15 -25.83 5.14 7.14
N PRO A 16 -27.17 5.14 7.07
CA PRO A 16 -27.94 6.38 7.20
C PRO A 16 -27.66 7.05 8.55
N GLY A 17 -27.11 8.26 8.50
CA GLY A 17 -26.78 9.07 9.68
C GLY A 17 -25.43 8.74 10.35
N LEU A 18 -24.58 7.90 9.77
CA LEU A 18 -23.31 7.47 10.35
C LEU A 18 -22.13 7.67 9.38
N THR A 19 -21.17 8.51 9.77
CA THR A 19 -19.88 8.63 9.07
C THR A 19 -18.92 7.57 9.59
N ILE A 20 -18.52 6.62 8.73
CA ILE A 20 -17.55 5.58 9.08
C ILE A 20 -16.14 6.08 8.77
N SER A 21 -15.31 6.22 9.82
CA SER A 21 -13.88 6.46 9.67
C SER A 21 -13.09 5.19 9.99
N PRO A 22 -12.02 4.84 9.24
CA PRO A 22 -11.16 3.72 9.58
C PRO A 22 -10.60 3.89 11.00
N GLY A 23 -10.82 2.90 11.86
CA GLY A 23 -10.22 2.87 13.19
C GLY A 23 -8.72 2.57 13.14
N PRO A 24 -7.97 2.87 14.22
CA PRO A 24 -6.58 2.46 14.34
C PRO A 24 -6.47 0.93 14.23
N ARG A 25 -5.54 0.46 13.39
CA ARG A 25 -5.30 -0.97 13.24
C ARG A 25 -4.69 -1.51 14.54
N PRO A 26 -5.15 -2.66 15.07
CA PRO A 26 -4.52 -3.28 16.23
C PRO A 26 -3.03 -3.50 15.95
N ALA A 27 -2.21 -3.33 17.00
CA ALA A 27 -0.79 -3.66 16.95
C ALA A 27 -0.66 -5.10 16.43
N SER A 28 -0.05 -5.23 15.26
CA SER A 28 0.10 -6.54 14.61
C SER A 28 1.10 -7.38 15.40
N GLU A 29 0.96 -8.71 15.35
CA GLU A 29 2.02 -9.60 15.82
C GLU A 29 3.37 -9.23 15.17
N SER A 30 4.48 -9.57 15.83
CA SER A 30 5.82 -9.35 15.29
C SER A 30 5.91 -9.82 13.83
N ALA A 31 6.47 -8.97 12.96
CA ALA A 31 6.51 -9.24 11.53
C ALA A 31 7.26 -10.57 11.26
N ARG A 32 6.58 -11.53 10.64
CA ARG A 32 7.14 -12.86 10.29
C ARG A 32 8.20 -12.78 9.21
N TYR A 33 8.23 -11.69 8.46
CA TYR A 33 9.20 -11.38 7.41
C TYR A 33 9.89 -10.06 7.73
N PRO A 34 11.14 -9.84 7.24
CA PRO A 34 11.80 -8.54 7.38
C PRO A 34 10.95 -7.38 6.88
N VAL A 35 10.24 -7.60 5.75
CA VAL A 35 9.21 -6.72 5.20
C VAL A 35 8.05 -7.59 4.69
N LEU A 36 6.84 -7.23 5.10
CA LEU A 36 5.58 -7.69 4.55
C LEU A 36 4.79 -6.48 4.02
N TRP A 37 4.58 -6.44 2.71
CA TRP A 37 3.79 -5.40 2.05
C TRP A 37 2.43 -5.97 1.67
N THR A 38 1.37 -5.39 2.21
CA THR A 38 -0.02 -5.68 1.81
C THR A 38 -0.55 -4.54 0.97
N VAL A 39 -1.06 -4.84 -0.23
CA VAL A 39 -1.76 -3.88 -1.08
C VAL A 39 -3.18 -4.38 -1.29
N GLU A 40 -4.13 -3.49 -1.06
CA GLU A 40 -5.55 -3.75 -1.12
C GLU A 40 -6.18 -2.86 -2.19
N HIS A 41 -6.86 -3.45 -3.17
CA HIS A 41 -7.74 -2.68 -4.06
C HIS A 41 -9.13 -2.63 -3.43
N LEU A 42 -9.50 -1.45 -2.96
CA LEU A 42 -10.84 -1.14 -2.46
C LEU A 42 -11.72 -0.78 -3.66
N ALA A 43 -12.41 -1.77 -4.20
CA ALA A 43 -13.28 -1.57 -5.36
C ALA A 43 -14.45 -0.64 -4.99
N SER A 44 -14.56 0.50 -5.67
CA SER A 44 -15.69 1.43 -5.58
C SER A 44 -16.46 1.40 -6.89
N ALA A 45 -17.79 1.38 -6.80
CA ALA A 45 -18.67 1.39 -7.97
C ALA A 45 -18.65 2.74 -8.71
N ALA A 46 -18.25 3.83 -8.05
CA ALA A 46 -18.27 5.18 -8.62
C ALA A 46 -16.98 5.55 -9.37
N ASP A 47 -15.81 5.14 -8.86
CA ASP A 47 -14.54 5.81 -9.22
C ASP A 47 -13.41 4.83 -9.62
N GLY A 48 -13.71 3.56 -9.93
CA GLY A 48 -12.69 2.54 -10.24
C GLY A 48 -11.92 2.02 -9.02
N GLY A 49 -12.23 2.53 -7.83
CA GLY A 49 -11.68 2.09 -6.55
C GLY A 49 -10.36 2.76 -6.17
N THR A 50 -9.88 2.45 -4.97
CA THR A 50 -8.64 3.02 -4.40
C THR A 50 -7.68 1.91 -4.03
N LEU A 51 -6.39 2.08 -4.34
CA LEU A 51 -5.35 1.21 -3.81
C LEU A 51 -4.91 1.70 -2.44
N ARG A 52 -4.95 0.80 -1.45
CA ARG A 52 -4.45 1.04 -0.09
C ARG A 52 -3.31 0.10 0.21
N SER A 53 -2.15 0.64 0.53
CA SER A 53 -0.97 -0.14 0.92
C SER A 53 -0.70 -0.05 2.42
N HIS A 54 -0.12 -1.12 2.96
CA HIS A 54 0.37 -1.21 4.32
C HIS A 54 1.65 -2.03 4.37
N ILE A 55 2.67 -1.51 5.06
CA ILE A 55 3.97 -2.17 5.20
C ILE A 55 4.20 -2.50 6.67
N GLN A 56 4.45 -3.77 6.96
CA GLN A 56 4.94 -4.25 8.25
C GLN A 56 6.38 -4.67 8.09
N TYR A 57 7.21 -4.34 9.07
CA TYR A 57 8.64 -4.63 9.03
C TYR A 57 9.19 -4.92 10.42
N GLN A 58 10.34 -5.57 10.45
CA GLN A 58 11.08 -5.81 11.68
C GLN A 58 11.94 -4.57 11.98
N SER A 59 11.61 -3.85 13.05
CA SER A 59 12.35 -2.64 13.47
C SER A 59 13.81 -2.89 13.85
N GLY A 60 14.16 -4.14 14.18
CA GLY A 60 15.55 -4.55 14.39
C GLY A 60 16.37 -4.68 13.10
N LEU A 61 15.72 -4.73 11.93
CA LEU A 61 16.37 -4.87 10.61
C LEU A 61 16.21 -3.61 9.76
N LEU A 62 15.09 -2.90 9.89
CA LEU A 62 14.75 -1.73 9.10
C LEU A 62 14.35 -0.58 10.00
N ARG A 63 14.77 0.61 9.58
CA ARG A 63 14.39 1.87 10.20
C ARG A 63 13.14 2.44 9.51
N ASP A 64 12.38 3.21 10.25
CA ASP A 64 11.12 3.82 9.79
C ASP A 64 11.36 4.68 8.54
N ASP A 65 12.44 5.47 8.51
CA ASP A 65 12.83 6.31 7.38
C ASP A 65 13.06 5.51 6.08
N THR A 66 13.58 4.30 6.21
CA THR A 66 13.86 3.40 5.10
C THR A 66 12.56 2.85 4.51
N VAL A 67 11.60 2.53 5.37
CA VAL A 67 10.29 2.02 4.95
C VAL A 67 9.46 3.14 4.32
N VAL A 68 9.53 4.36 4.87
CA VAL A 68 8.90 5.54 4.27
C VAL A 68 9.47 5.83 2.88
N ARG A 69 10.81 5.80 2.72
CA ARG A 69 11.46 5.97 1.42
C ARG A 69 11.02 4.90 0.42
N LEU A 70 10.92 3.64 0.85
CA LEU A 70 10.46 2.53 0.02
C LEU A 70 9.02 2.76 -0.48
N ALA A 71 8.12 3.24 0.40
CA ALA A 71 6.75 3.57 0.03
C ALA A 71 6.68 4.72 -0.99
N GLN A 72 7.45 5.79 -0.77
CA GLN A 72 7.53 6.93 -1.70
C GLN A 72 8.07 6.52 -3.07
N GLN A 73 9.09 5.67 -3.10
CA GLN A 73 9.65 5.15 -4.35
C GLN A 73 8.63 4.32 -5.12
N TYR A 74 7.86 3.49 -4.43
CA TYR A 74 6.80 2.72 -5.05
C TYR A 74 5.74 3.61 -5.72
N GLU A 75 5.34 4.70 -5.09
CA GLU A 75 4.44 5.69 -5.70
C GLU A 75 5.04 6.32 -6.96
N VAL A 76 6.34 6.66 -6.94
CA VAL A 76 7.05 7.19 -8.11
C VAL A 76 7.06 6.16 -9.24
N VAL A 77 7.40 4.90 -8.95
CA VAL A 77 7.42 3.82 -9.95
C VAL A 77 6.04 3.62 -10.56
N LEU A 78 4.99 3.53 -9.75
CA LEU A 78 3.61 3.40 -10.26
C LEU A 78 3.24 4.59 -11.14
N SER A 79 3.59 5.80 -10.73
CA SER A 79 3.29 7.02 -11.50
C SER A 79 4.01 7.08 -12.84
N LEU A 80 5.24 6.55 -12.90
CA LEU A 80 6.02 6.48 -14.15
C LEU A 80 5.48 5.40 -15.08
N LEU A 81 5.19 4.19 -14.57
CA LEU A 81 4.63 3.10 -15.37
C LEU A 81 3.24 3.42 -15.93
N LEU A 82 2.45 4.23 -15.23
CA LEU A 82 1.18 4.73 -15.75
C LEU A 82 1.34 5.69 -16.95
N LYS A 83 2.47 6.39 -17.04
CA LYS A 83 2.77 7.31 -18.15
C LYS A 83 3.46 6.60 -19.31
N ASP A 84 4.37 5.69 -19.00
CA ASP A 84 5.14 4.91 -19.96
C ASP A 84 5.29 3.46 -19.45
N PRO A 85 4.43 2.54 -19.91
CA PRO A 85 4.50 1.14 -19.47
C PRO A 85 5.73 0.40 -20.02
N ASP A 86 6.40 0.94 -21.05
CA ASP A 86 7.61 0.35 -21.65
C ASP A 86 8.90 0.87 -20.99
N LEU A 87 8.77 1.75 -19.98
CA LEU A 87 9.90 2.26 -19.21
C LEU A 87 10.69 1.11 -18.59
N ARG A 88 12.00 1.06 -18.87
CA ARG A 88 12.85 0.01 -18.34
C ARG A 88 13.09 0.23 -16.86
N VAL A 89 13.10 -0.86 -16.09
CA VAL A 89 13.36 -0.84 -14.65
C VAL A 89 14.70 -0.15 -14.30
N GLN A 90 15.73 -0.34 -15.13
CA GLN A 90 17.05 0.26 -14.95
C GLN A 90 17.07 1.80 -15.11
N ASP A 91 16.07 2.36 -15.78
CA ASP A 91 15.96 3.80 -16.05
C ASP A 91 15.07 4.50 -14.99
N LEU A 92 14.58 3.76 -13.99
CA LEU A 92 13.81 4.32 -12.89
C LEU A 92 14.70 5.18 -11.97
N PRO A 93 14.28 6.41 -11.63
CA PRO A 93 15.03 7.31 -10.75
C PRO A 93 14.85 6.93 -9.27
N LEU A 94 15.37 5.77 -8.89
CA LEU A 94 15.34 5.28 -7.50
C LEU A 94 16.52 5.88 -6.71
N GLN A 95 16.29 6.23 -5.44
CA GLN A 95 17.26 6.90 -4.54
C GLN A 95 17.75 6.01 -3.38
#